data_AF-A0A135WKT2-F1
#
_entry.id   AF-A0A135WKT2-F1
#
_cell.length_a   1.000
_cell.length_b   1.000
_cell.length_c   1.000
_cell.angle_alpha   90.00
_cell.angle_beta   90.00
_cell.angle_gamma   90.00
#
_symmetry.space_group_name_H-M   'P 1'
#
loop_
_entity.id
_entity.type
_entity.pdbx_description
1 polymer ?
#
loop_
_entity_poly.entity_id
_entity_poly.type
_entity_poly.pdbx_seq_one_letter_code
_entity_poly.pdbx_strand_id
1 'polypeptide(L)'
;MKKFLLLLGICSVSTAYAQGGTLIIQNFTTNYDFHGSLYANNNVGGGCYPMVISKVPDEIIVPAGATAKYENYRDQFSTSGYPVSTWNVYLAAGSAASPRPWSHPSLVPGGVISNNTKWSMSKYQMYHAGTSVPETYFNGDIGETALPCNTAPDFVDSPPYGSAKWFTITSGTDVYTYLVIQ
;
A
#
# COMPACT_ATOMS: atom_id res chain seq x y z
N MET A 1 -8.76 -42.21 29.24
CA MET A 1 -7.65 -41.87 28.32
C MET A 1 -8.25 -41.19 27.07
N LYS A 2 -8.75 -39.94 27.02
CA LYS A 2 -8.32 -38.63 27.53
C LYS A 2 -6.94 -38.13 27.07
N LYS A 3 -6.42 -38.55 25.90
CA LYS A 3 -5.17 -37.96 25.35
C LYS A 3 -5.10 -37.77 23.82
N PHE A 4 -6.14 -38.07 23.04
CA PHE A 4 -6.05 -37.95 21.56
C PHE A 4 -6.74 -36.74 20.93
N LEU A 5 -7.52 -35.96 21.68
CA LEU A 5 -8.21 -34.77 21.15
C LEU A 5 -7.39 -33.47 21.21
N LEU A 6 -6.15 -33.51 21.72
CA LEU A 6 -5.29 -32.32 21.90
C LEU A 6 -4.32 -32.06 20.75
N LEU A 7 -4.26 -32.92 19.72
CA LEU A 7 -3.32 -32.75 18.60
C LEU A 7 -3.94 -32.17 17.31
N LEU A 8 -5.24 -31.91 17.28
CA LEU A 8 -5.93 -31.25 16.16
C LEU A 8 -6.08 -29.73 16.34
N GLY A 9 -5.41 -29.15 17.36
CA GLY A 9 -5.59 -27.75 17.77
C GLY A 9 -4.50 -26.75 17.35
N ILE A 10 -3.51 -27.12 16.53
CA ILE A 10 -2.38 -26.22 16.16
C ILE A 10 -2.22 -26.07 14.64
N CYS A 11 -3.28 -26.32 13.86
CA CYS A 11 -3.29 -26.02 12.41
C CYS A 11 -4.47 -25.15 11.99
N SER A 12 -4.96 -24.28 12.88
CA SER A 12 -5.62 -23.06 12.40
C SER A 12 -4.53 -22.08 11.99
N VAL A 13 -3.97 -22.28 10.79
CA VAL A 13 -3.25 -21.24 10.07
C VAL A 13 -4.33 -20.23 9.72
N SER A 14 -4.67 -19.35 10.66
CA SER A 14 -5.42 -18.15 10.33
C SER A 14 -4.51 -17.35 9.43
N THR A 15 -4.67 -17.51 8.11
CA THR A 15 -4.24 -16.55 7.10
C THR A 15 -5.07 -15.28 7.28
N ALA A 16 -4.98 -14.67 8.46
CA ALA A 16 -5.42 -13.31 8.67
C ALA A 16 -4.40 -12.45 7.93
N TYR A 17 -4.89 -11.72 6.93
CA TYR A 17 -4.13 -10.92 5.97
C TYR A 17 -2.87 -10.31 6.58
N ALA A 18 -1.74 -10.89 6.20
CA ALA A 18 -0.45 -10.32 6.45
C ALA A 18 -0.24 -9.21 5.44
N GLN A 19 0.01 -8.01 5.95
CA GLN A 19 -0.27 -6.70 5.39
C GLN A 19 -1.74 -6.33 5.61
N GLY A 20 -1.98 -5.25 6.35
CA GLY A 20 -3.28 -4.84 6.92
C GLY A 20 -4.42 -4.52 5.94
N GLY A 21 -4.61 -5.34 4.91
CA GLY A 21 -5.64 -5.25 3.89
C GLY A 21 -5.09 -5.20 2.46
N THR A 22 -5.98 -5.47 1.50
CA THR A 22 -5.71 -5.19 0.08
C THR A 22 -5.76 -3.68 -0.15
N LEU A 23 -4.81 -3.12 -0.89
CA LEU A 23 -4.92 -1.76 -1.42
C LEU A 23 -5.49 -1.79 -2.84
N ILE A 24 -6.43 -0.89 -3.12
CA ILE A 24 -7.05 -0.69 -4.43
C ILE A 24 -6.87 0.77 -4.82
N ILE A 25 -6.20 1.02 -5.94
CA ILE A 25 -6.06 2.36 -6.52
C ILE A 25 -6.99 2.45 -7.73
N GLN A 26 -7.92 3.39 -7.70
CA GLN A 26 -8.89 3.62 -8.78
C GLN A 26 -8.67 5.02 -9.34
N ASN A 27 -8.19 5.08 -10.59
CA ASN A 27 -8.05 6.34 -11.30
C ASN A 27 -9.24 6.52 -12.24
N PHE A 28 -10.25 7.26 -11.82
CA PHE A 28 -11.44 7.57 -12.62
C PHE A 28 -11.29 8.83 -13.47
N THR A 29 -10.14 9.51 -13.42
CA THR A 29 -9.88 10.63 -14.31
C THR A 29 -9.82 10.16 -15.76
N THR A 30 -10.06 11.08 -16.69
CA THR A 30 -9.97 10.82 -18.14
C THR A 30 -8.72 11.42 -18.78
N ASN A 31 -8.05 12.35 -18.09
CA ASN A 31 -6.96 13.16 -18.64
C ASN A 31 -5.62 12.95 -17.94
N TYR A 32 -5.58 12.20 -16.84
CA TYR A 32 -4.38 12.08 -16.03
C TYR A 32 -4.05 10.66 -15.60
N ASP A 33 -2.79 10.28 -15.75
CA ASP A 33 -2.24 9.05 -15.19
C ASP A 33 -1.72 9.33 -13.77
N PHE A 34 -2.03 8.43 -12.85
CA PHE A 34 -1.47 8.47 -11.50
C PHE A 34 -0.08 7.89 -11.52
N HIS A 35 0.88 8.62 -10.96
CA HIS A 35 2.26 8.20 -10.80
C HIS A 35 2.62 8.37 -9.33
N GLY A 36 2.99 7.29 -8.65
CA GLY A 36 3.27 7.40 -7.23
C GLY A 36 4.08 6.28 -6.60
N SER A 37 4.43 6.51 -5.35
CA SER A 37 5.05 5.53 -4.46
C SER A 37 4.08 5.14 -3.37
N LEU A 38 4.03 3.85 -3.04
CA LEU A 38 3.21 3.33 -1.95
C LEU A 38 4.03 3.20 -0.68
N TYR A 39 3.40 3.54 0.43
CA TYR A 39 3.94 3.41 1.76
C TYR A 39 3.04 2.51 2.58
N ALA A 40 3.69 1.66 3.36
CA ALA A 40 3.05 0.89 4.39
C ALA A 40 3.94 0.89 5.62
N ASN A 41 3.34 1.02 6.79
CA ASN A 41 4.09 1.06 8.03
C ASN A 41 3.31 0.45 9.19
N ASN A 42 4.04 0.12 10.25
CA ASN A 42 3.40 -0.10 11.53
C ASN A 42 2.90 1.24 12.05
N ASN A 43 1.69 1.29 12.61
CA ASN A 43 1.16 2.46 13.32
C ASN A 43 0.63 2.07 14.72
N VAL A 44 0.91 0.84 15.18
CA VAL A 44 0.50 0.37 16.50
C VAL A 44 1.43 0.94 17.57
N GLY A 45 0.86 1.48 18.64
CA GLY A 45 1.62 1.95 19.81
C GLY A 45 2.55 3.14 19.54
N GLY A 46 2.31 3.92 18.48
CA GLY A 46 3.13 5.08 18.11
C GLY A 46 4.45 4.74 17.40
N GLY A 47 4.69 3.47 17.06
CA GLY A 47 5.81 3.09 16.20
C GLY A 47 5.48 3.37 14.74
N CYS A 48 6.48 3.80 13.95
CA CYS A 48 6.38 4.04 12.49
C CYS A 48 7.11 2.99 11.66
N TYR A 49 7.66 1.97 12.33
CA TYR A 49 8.53 0.96 11.75
C TYR A 49 8.04 -0.44 12.12
N PRO A 50 8.25 -1.45 11.26
CA PRO A 50 8.89 -1.33 9.94
C PRO A 50 8.08 -0.47 8.97
N MET A 51 8.80 0.24 8.10
CA MET A 51 8.23 1.03 7.00
C MET A 51 8.68 0.41 5.69
N VAL A 52 7.75 0.29 4.75
CA VAL A 52 7.94 -0.33 3.44
C VAL A 52 7.52 0.69 2.40
N ILE A 53 8.38 0.93 1.42
CA ILE A 53 8.14 1.88 0.33
C ILE A 53 8.41 1.17 -1.01
N SER A 54 7.55 1.36 -2.01
CA SER A 54 7.86 0.91 -3.38
C SER A 54 9.14 1.60 -3.89
N LYS A 55 10.06 0.86 -4.51
CA LYS A 55 11.36 1.39 -4.91
C LYS A 55 11.34 1.94 -6.34
N VAL A 56 11.78 3.19 -6.52
CA VAL A 56 12.10 3.80 -7.83
C VAL A 56 13.24 3.01 -8.54
N PRO A 57 13.15 2.69 -9.85
CA PRO A 57 12.25 3.25 -10.86
C PRO A 57 10.86 2.57 -10.98
N ASP A 58 10.49 1.66 -10.07
CA ASP A 58 9.16 1.03 -10.07
C ASP A 58 8.11 1.97 -9.45
N GLU A 59 8.01 3.18 -9.99
CA GLU A 59 6.86 4.04 -9.77
C GLU A 59 5.60 3.30 -10.21
N ILE A 60 4.57 3.38 -9.38
CA ILE A 60 3.28 2.83 -9.71
C ILE A 60 2.59 3.82 -10.65
N ILE A 61 2.35 3.34 -11.87
CA ILE A 61 1.61 4.07 -12.89
C ILE A 61 0.22 3.47 -12.96
N VAL A 62 -0.83 4.23 -12.65
CA VAL A 62 -2.22 3.81 -12.87
C VAL A 62 -2.85 4.74 -13.90
N PRO A 63 -3.00 4.30 -15.16
CA PRO A 63 -3.54 5.11 -16.24
C PRO A 63 -4.94 5.66 -15.95
N ALA A 64 -5.29 6.73 -16.63
CA ALA A 64 -6.65 7.27 -16.66
C ALA A 64 -7.68 6.16 -16.96
N GLY A 65 -8.74 6.07 -16.14
CA GLY A 65 -9.79 5.05 -16.22
C GLY A 65 -9.40 3.65 -15.74
N ALA A 66 -8.19 3.45 -15.21
CA ALA A 66 -7.71 2.13 -14.78
C ALA A 66 -7.84 1.89 -13.27
N THR A 67 -7.71 0.63 -12.87
CA THR A 67 -7.65 0.21 -11.47
C THR A 67 -6.43 -0.70 -11.25
N ALA A 68 -5.71 -0.46 -10.17
CA ALA A 68 -4.63 -1.31 -9.68
C ALA A 68 -5.01 -1.94 -8.35
N LYS A 69 -4.60 -3.18 -8.13
CA LYS A 69 -4.88 -3.92 -6.89
C LYS A 69 -3.59 -4.51 -6.35
N TYR A 70 -3.36 -4.32 -5.05
CA TYR A 70 -2.22 -4.84 -4.32
C TYR A 70 -2.74 -5.66 -3.14
N GLU A 71 -2.92 -6.97 -3.34
CA GLU A 71 -3.35 -7.89 -2.28
C GLU A 71 -2.37 -7.90 -1.10
N ASN A 72 -1.07 -7.94 -1.42
CA ASN A 72 0.04 -7.77 -0.50
C ASN A 72 1.33 -7.53 -1.30
N TYR A 73 2.47 -7.29 -0.64
CA TYR A 73 3.77 -7.01 -1.27
C TYR A 73 4.21 -8.05 -2.30
N ARG A 74 3.86 -9.32 -2.09
CA ARG A 74 4.27 -10.45 -2.93
C ARG A 74 3.27 -10.70 -4.05
N ASP A 75 2.02 -10.99 -3.69
CA ASP A 75 1.04 -11.56 -4.62
C ASP A 75 0.62 -10.56 -5.69
N GLN A 76 0.68 -9.25 -5.36
CA GLN A 76 0.51 -8.14 -6.31
C GLN A 76 1.39 -8.27 -7.56
N PHE A 77 2.55 -8.94 -7.47
CA PHE A 77 3.46 -9.11 -8.60
C PHE A 77 2.84 -9.94 -9.73
N SER A 78 1.87 -10.80 -9.41
CA SER A 78 1.18 -11.67 -10.37
C SER A 78 -0.24 -11.24 -10.70
N THR A 79 -0.82 -10.34 -9.91
CA THR A 79 -2.24 -9.96 -9.97
C THR A 79 -2.45 -8.49 -10.35
N SER A 80 -1.50 -7.61 -10.01
CA SER A 80 -1.57 -6.19 -10.36
C SER A 80 -1.16 -5.99 -11.82
N GLY A 81 -1.89 -5.13 -12.54
CA GLY A 81 -1.45 -4.62 -13.83
C GLY A 81 -0.19 -3.75 -13.73
N TYR A 82 0.15 -3.30 -12.51
CA TYR A 82 1.24 -2.36 -12.23
C TYR A 82 2.07 -2.87 -11.04
N PRO A 83 2.84 -3.96 -11.22
CA PRO A 83 3.48 -4.64 -10.12
C PRO A 83 4.75 -3.92 -9.63
N VAL A 84 5.00 -3.97 -8.32
CA VAL A 84 6.25 -3.50 -7.71
C VAL A 84 7.23 -4.67 -7.57
N SER A 85 8.41 -4.57 -8.19
CA SER A 85 9.40 -5.67 -8.14
C SER A 85 10.22 -5.65 -6.85
N THR A 86 10.46 -4.46 -6.29
CA THR A 86 11.34 -4.25 -5.15
C THR A 86 10.74 -3.27 -4.15
N TRP A 87 10.84 -3.62 -2.87
CA TRP A 87 10.38 -2.81 -1.75
C TRP A 87 11.57 -2.37 -0.90
N ASN A 88 11.67 -1.08 -0.61
CA ASN A 88 12.62 -0.56 0.37
C ASN A 88 12.04 -0.73 1.77
N VAL A 89 12.74 -1.49 2.62
CA VAL A 89 12.33 -1.72 4.02
C VAL A 89 13.25 -0.94 4.96
N TYR A 90 12.63 -0.20 5.88
CA TYR A 90 13.28 0.50 6.98
C TYR A 90 12.80 -0.16 8.28
N LEU A 91 13.73 -0.57 9.14
CA LEU A 91 13.38 -1.29 10.37
C LEU A 91 13.36 -0.38 11.61
N ALA A 92 13.96 0.80 11.52
CA ALA A 92 14.00 1.78 12.59
C ALA A 92 14.25 3.20 12.05
N ALA A 93 14.03 4.21 12.89
CA ALA A 93 14.37 5.59 12.58
C ALA A 93 15.86 5.74 12.27
N GLY A 94 16.19 6.44 11.19
CA GLY A 94 17.57 6.66 10.73
C GLY A 94 18.25 5.43 10.13
N SER A 95 17.57 4.28 10.03
CA SER A 95 18.13 3.10 9.35
C SER A 95 18.23 3.32 7.83
N ALA A 96 19.25 2.73 7.22
CA ALA A 96 19.37 2.71 5.76
C ALA A 96 18.26 1.86 5.13
N ALA A 97 17.85 2.22 3.92
CA ALA A 97 16.92 1.41 3.14
C ALA A 97 17.53 0.01 2.91
N SER A 98 16.75 -1.04 3.20
CA SER A 98 17.08 -2.42 2.85
C SER A 98 16.16 -2.85 1.69
N PRO A 99 16.64 -2.81 0.43
CA PRO A 99 15.85 -3.25 -0.70
C PRO A 99 15.58 -4.75 -0.62
N ARG A 100 14.33 -5.15 -0.80
CA ARG A 100 13.91 -6.55 -0.79
C ARG A 100 13.06 -6.82 -2.04
N PRO A 101 13.34 -7.89 -2.80
CA PRO A 101 12.47 -8.27 -3.90
C PRO A 101 11.08 -8.63 -3.37
N TRP A 102 10.05 -8.49 -4.20
CA TRP A 102 8.66 -8.84 -3.89
C TRP A 102 8.50 -10.26 -3.28
N SER A 103 9.38 -11.18 -3.65
CA SER A 103 9.39 -12.57 -3.18
C SER A 103 10.17 -12.82 -1.89
N HIS A 104 10.75 -11.79 -1.26
CA HIS A 104 11.55 -11.94 -0.05
C HIS A 104 10.71 -12.53 1.11
N PRO A 105 11.18 -13.56 1.85
CA PRO A 105 10.39 -14.26 2.88
C PRO A 105 9.79 -13.38 3.98
N SER A 106 10.35 -12.20 4.23
CA SER A 106 9.78 -11.25 5.20
C SER A 106 8.55 -10.51 4.70
N LEU A 107 8.37 -10.41 3.38
CA LEU A 107 7.32 -9.66 2.67
C LEU A 107 6.19 -10.57 2.16
N VAL A 108 6.41 -11.88 2.14
CA VAL A 108 5.35 -12.84 1.79
C VAL A 108 4.22 -12.80 2.82
N PRO A 109 3.00 -13.25 2.47
CA PRO A 109 1.94 -13.42 3.46
C PRO A 109 2.38 -14.29 4.63
N GLY A 110 2.14 -13.82 5.85
CA GLY A 110 2.59 -14.40 7.12
C GLY A 110 3.99 -13.97 7.55
N GLY A 111 4.74 -13.26 6.70
CA GLY A 111 6.06 -12.75 6.99
C GLY A 111 6.06 -11.65 8.06
N VAL A 112 7.18 -11.50 8.77
CA VAL A 112 7.29 -10.56 9.91
C VAL A 112 6.97 -9.11 9.51
N ILE A 113 7.42 -8.65 8.34
CA ILE A 113 7.16 -7.27 7.91
C ILE A 113 5.70 -7.12 7.48
N SER A 114 5.17 -8.07 6.70
CA SER A 114 3.78 -8.06 6.27
C SER A 114 2.83 -8.05 7.47
N ASN A 115 3.02 -8.92 8.47
CA ASN A 115 2.17 -8.96 9.67
C ASN A 115 2.20 -7.67 10.51
N ASN A 116 3.22 -6.82 10.36
CA ASN A 116 3.42 -5.63 11.18
C ASN A 116 3.30 -4.33 10.39
N THR A 117 2.74 -4.37 9.18
CA THR A 117 2.54 -3.16 8.36
C THR A 117 1.15 -3.10 7.77
N LYS A 118 0.64 -1.88 7.61
CA LYS A 118 -0.57 -1.57 6.86
C LYS A 118 -0.29 -0.46 5.85
N TRP A 119 -0.99 -0.46 4.72
CA TRP A 119 -0.94 0.64 3.77
C TRP A 119 -1.32 1.93 4.48
N SER A 120 -0.52 2.98 4.31
CA SER A 120 -0.67 4.20 5.10
C SER A 120 -0.73 5.46 4.26
N MET A 121 0.07 5.56 3.22
CA MET A 121 0.04 6.71 2.32
C MET A 121 0.56 6.36 0.93
N SER A 122 0.36 7.30 0.02
CA SER A 122 1.07 7.42 -1.22
C SER A 122 1.61 8.83 -1.38
N LYS A 123 2.80 8.94 -1.96
CA LYS A 123 3.27 10.19 -2.57
C LYS A 123 3.02 10.08 -4.06
N TYR A 124 2.38 11.08 -4.65
CA TYR A 124 1.96 11.02 -6.03
C TYR A 124 2.13 12.33 -6.79
N GLN A 125 2.17 12.19 -8.11
CA GLN A 125 2.14 13.25 -9.10
C GLN A 125 1.20 12.77 -10.21
N MET A 126 0.26 13.60 -10.64
CA MET A 126 -0.54 13.27 -11.83
C MET A 126 0.23 13.67 -13.09
N TYR A 127 0.10 12.90 -14.16
CA TYR A 127 0.71 13.18 -15.47
C TYR A 127 -0.39 13.25 -16.52
N HIS A 128 -0.25 14.08 -17.56
CA HIS A 128 -1.19 14.03 -18.67
C HIS A 128 -1.19 12.63 -19.29
N ALA A 129 -2.39 12.08 -19.49
CA ALA A 129 -2.58 10.68 -19.85
C ALA A 129 -1.74 10.26 -21.08
N GLY A 130 -0.99 9.17 -20.93
CA GLY A 130 -0.11 8.62 -21.96
C GLY A 130 1.17 9.42 -22.21
N THR A 131 1.52 10.38 -21.35
CA THR A 131 2.70 11.24 -21.50
C THR A 131 3.58 11.25 -20.25
N SER A 132 4.79 11.80 -20.38
CA SER A 132 5.68 12.09 -19.25
C SER A 132 5.60 13.55 -18.79
N VAL A 133 4.51 14.26 -19.10
CA VAL A 133 4.31 15.66 -18.71
C VAL A 133 3.50 15.73 -17.40
N PRO A 134 4.08 16.21 -16.28
CA PRO A 134 3.39 16.27 -15.00
C PRO A 134 2.38 17.42 -14.93
N GLU A 135 1.26 17.19 -14.25
CA GLU A 135 0.29 18.23 -13.86
C GLU A 135 0.72 18.89 -12.54
N THR A 136 1.23 20.11 -12.62
CA THR A 136 1.93 20.79 -11.52
C THR A 136 1.05 21.04 -10.28
N TYR A 137 -0.28 21.00 -10.42
CA TYR A 137 -1.20 21.36 -9.34
C TYR A 137 -2.04 20.19 -8.80
N PHE A 138 -1.83 18.97 -9.34
CA PHE A 138 -2.47 17.76 -8.84
C PHE A 138 -1.40 16.74 -8.43
N ASN A 139 -0.84 16.94 -7.26
CA ASN A 139 0.22 16.11 -6.67
C ASN A 139 0.24 16.27 -5.15
N GLY A 140 1.04 15.43 -4.49
CA GLY A 140 1.35 15.58 -3.06
C GLY A 140 1.37 14.24 -2.32
N ASP A 141 1.17 14.33 -1.01
CA ASP A 141 1.01 13.17 -0.14
C ASP A 141 -0.49 12.94 0.11
N ILE A 142 -0.93 11.68 0.08
CA ILE A 142 -2.31 11.30 0.44
C ILE A 142 -2.30 10.00 1.24
N GLY A 143 -3.12 9.88 2.27
CA GLY A 143 -3.11 8.69 3.12
C GLY A 143 -4.06 8.72 4.31
N GLU A 144 -3.99 7.68 5.14
CA GLU A 144 -4.66 7.66 6.43
C GLU A 144 -3.82 8.43 7.44
N THR A 145 -4.30 9.59 7.90
CA THR A 145 -3.61 10.38 8.94
C THR A 145 -3.44 9.53 10.21
N ALA A 146 -2.19 9.30 10.61
CA ALA A 146 -1.83 8.45 11.74
C ALA A 146 -0.57 9.01 12.41
N LEU A 147 -0.77 9.96 13.33
CA LEU A 147 0.33 10.57 14.07
C LEU A 147 1.04 9.54 14.98
N PRO A 148 2.39 9.61 15.10
CA PRO A 148 3.29 10.61 14.52
C PRO A 148 3.80 10.25 13.11
N CYS A 149 3.37 9.13 12.55
CA CYS A 149 4.04 8.48 11.42
C CYS A 149 3.60 8.99 10.06
N ASN A 150 2.35 9.44 9.96
CA ASN A 150 1.79 9.94 8.73
C ASN A 150 0.92 11.17 8.99
N THR A 151 1.27 12.27 8.35
CA THR A 151 0.51 13.53 8.35
C THR A 151 -0.19 13.79 7.02
N ALA A 152 -0.14 12.84 6.07
CA ALA A 152 -0.80 12.98 4.79
C ALA A 152 -2.33 13.10 5.02
N PRO A 153 -2.99 14.04 4.35
CA PRO A 153 -4.44 14.15 4.40
C PRO A 153 -5.08 12.94 3.71
N ASP A 154 -6.29 12.61 4.13
CA ASP A 154 -7.11 11.56 3.51
C ASP A 154 -7.91 12.07 2.30
N PHE A 155 -7.88 13.37 2.03
CA PHE A 155 -8.52 14.02 0.91
C PHE A 155 -7.67 15.16 0.36
N VAL A 156 -7.52 15.20 -0.95
CA VAL A 156 -6.88 16.29 -1.70
C VAL A 156 -7.87 16.82 -2.71
N ASP A 157 -8.08 18.13 -2.69
CA ASP A 157 -8.89 18.85 -3.68
C ASP A 157 -7.97 19.74 -4.52
N SER A 158 -7.96 19.51 -5.83
CA SER A 158 -7.07 20.19 -6.79
C SER A 158 -7.89 20.75 -7.95
N PRO A 159 -8.85 21.66 -7.74
CA PRO A 159 -9.62 22.24 -8.83
C PRO A 159 -8.72 23.10 -9.75
N PRO A 160 -8.92 23.08 -11.08
CA PRO A 160 -9.94 22.34 -11.84
C PRO A 160 -9.52 20.91 -12.27
N TYR A 161 -8.41 20.39 -11.76
CA TYR A 161 -7.74 19.18 -12.25
C TYR A 161 -8.36 17.88 -11.72
N GLY A 162 -8.87 17.88 -10.49
CA GLY A 162 -9.54 16.73 -9.89
C GLY A 162 -9.45 16.69 -8.37
N SER A 163 -9.74 15.53 -7.79
CA SER A 163 -9.61 15.25 -6.37
C SER A 163 -9.13 13.81 -6.12
N ALA A 164 -8.53 13.59 -4.96
CA ALA A 164 -8.12 12.25 -4.53
C ALA A 164 -8.57 11.99 -3.10
N LYS A 165 -8.97 10.75 -2.80
CA LYS A 165 -9.43 10.32 -1.50
C LYS A 165 -8.82 8.98 -1.09
N TRP A 166 -8.34 8.91 0.14
CA TRP A 166 -7.85 7.70 0.78
C TRP A 166 -8.80 7.28 1.91
N PHE A 167 -9.19 6.01 1.96
CA PHE A 167 -9.98 5.49 3.08
C PHE A 167 -9.84 3.97 3.21
N THR A 168 -10.14 3.46 4.40
CA THR A 168 -10.11 2.02 4.68
C THR A 168 -11.50 1.54 5.10
N ILE A 169 -11.97 0.44 4.52
CA ILE A 169 -13.20 -0.27 4.87
C ILE A 169 -12.82 -1.60 5.49
N THR A 170 -13.41 -1.90 6.65
CA THR A 170 -13.30 -3.21 7.31
C THR A 170 -14.67 -3.89 7.30
N SER A 171 -14.73 -5.10 6.75
CA SER A 171 -15.94 -5.93 6.71
C SER A 171 -15.62 -7.31 7.26
N GLY A 172 -16.06 -7.59 8.49
CA GLY A 172 -15.66 -8.80 9.19
C GLY A 172 -14.15 -8.86 9.41
N THR A 173 -13.49 -9.86 8.85
CA THR A 173 -12.03 -10.03 8.88
C THR A 173 -11.31 -9.42 7.67
N ASP A 174 -12.05 -8.97 6.66
CA ASP A 174 -11.46 -8.41 5.45
C ASP A 174 -11.26 -6.90 5.61
N VAL A 175 -10.08 -6.42 5.22
CA VAL A 175 -9.70 -5.01 5.22
C VAL A 175 -9.35 -4.60 3.80
N TYR A 176 -9.95 -3.51 3.33
CA TYR A 176 -9.69 -2.91 2.03
C TYR A 176 -9.35 -1.45 2.19
N THR A 177 -8.19 -1.05 1.69
CA THR A 177 -7.78 0.35 1.59
C THR A 177 -7.97 0.82 0.16
N TYR A 178 -8.54 2.00 -0.01
CA TYR A 178 -8.83 2.60 -1.30
C TYR A 178 -8.09 3.91 -1.45
N LEU A 179 -7.50 4.12 -2.61
CA LEU A 179 -7.11 5.42 -3.14
C LEU A 179 -7.96 5.67 -4.39
N VAL A 180 -8.89 6.61 -4.31
CA VAL A 180 -9.81 6.97 -5.40
C VAL A 180 -9.42 8.33 -5.94
N ILE A 181 -9.24 8.45 -7.24
CA ILE A 181 -8.84 9.68 -7.94
C ILE A 181 -9.91 9.99 -8.97
N GLN A 182 -10.39 11.23 -9.03
CA GLN A 182 -11.53 11.66 -9.84
C GLN A 182 -11.29 13.00 -10.51
#